data_AF-A0A2S9F908-F1
#
_entry.id   AF-A0A2S9F908-F1
#
_cell.length_a   1.000
_cell.length_b   1.000
_cell.length_c   1.000
_cell.angle_alpha   90.00
_cell.angle_beta   90.00
_cell.angle_gamma   90.00
#
_symmetry.space_group_name_H-M   'P 1'
#
loop_
_entity.id
_entity.type
_entity.pdbx_description
1 polymer ?
#
loop_
_entity_poly.entity_id
_entity_poly.type
_entity_poly.pdbx_seq_one_letter_code
_entity_poly.pdbx_strand_id
1 'polypeptide(L)'
;MPEGLGVVLVDLDDAGEVATWTTVNDPVMGGMSASRITYGNGGLVFSGTISLENNGGFASARSPQDPDIGRKAAGAKSLRVHA
;
A
#
# COMPACT_ATOMS: atom_id res chain seq x y z
N MET A 1 -9.93 27.51 1.58
CA MET A 1 -8.47 27.43 1.84
C MET A 1 -7.82 27.09 0.51
N PRO A 2 -6.80 27.80 0.02
CA PRO A 2 -6.14 27.38 -1.21
C PRO A 2 -5.45 26.05 -0.93
N GLU A 3 -5.63 25.07 -1.82
CA GLU A 3 -4.94 23.78 -1.74
C GLU A 3 -3.43 24.06 -1.80
N GLY A 4 -2.74 23.87 -0.67
CA GLY A 4 -1.28 23.85 -0.70
C GLY A 4 -0.86 22.71 -1.60
N LEU A 5 0.08 22.99 -2.53
CA LEU A 5 0.67 22.00 -3.43
C LEU A 5 1.26 20.85 -2.60
N GLY A 6 0.50 19.78 -2.44
CA GLY A 6 0.97 18.55 -1.81
C GLY A 6 2.01 17.88 -2.71
N VAL A 7 3.00 17.21 -2.10
CA VAL A 7 3.91 16.35 -2.84
C VAL A 7 3.28 14.98 -2.97
N VAL A 8 3.12 14.51 -4.21
CA VAL A 8 2.67 13.13 -4.48
C VAL A 8 3.80 12.18 -4.08
N LEU A 9 3.51 11.32 -3.09
CA LEU A 9 4.44 10.27 -2.65
C LEU A 9 4.19 8.95 -3.39
N VAL A 10 2.93 8.69 -3.71
CA VAL A 10 2.47 7.52 -4.44
C VAL A 10 1.29 7.95 -5.31
N ASP A 11 1.30 7.58 -6.59
CA ASP A 11 0.14 7.66 -7.47
C ASP A 11 -0.48 6.25 -7.63
N LEU A 12 -1.68 6.07 -7.08
CA LEU A 12 -2.39 4.79 -7.18
C LEU A 12 -3.19 4.66 -8.48
N ASP A 13 -3.36 5.75 -9.24
CA ASP A 13 -4.04 5.77 -10.52
C ASP A 13 -3.10 5.31 -11.66
N ASP A 14 -1.79 5.31 -11.41
CA ASP A 14 -0.77 4.79 -12.33
C ASP A 14 -0.63 3.25 -12.21
N ALA A 15 -1.02 2.53 -13.27
CA ALA A 15 -0.95 1.08 -13.29
C ALA A 15 0.49 0.53 -13.20
N GLY A 16 1.49 1.28 -13.68
CA GLY A 16 2.90 0.92 -13.59
C GLY A 16 3.42 1.05 -12.16
N GLU A 17 3.03 2.10 -11.44
CA GLU A 17 3.34 2.24 -10.02
C GLU A 17 2.66 1.15 -9.20
N VAL A 18 1.37 0.89 -9.41
CA VAL A 18 0.64 -0.19 -8.74
C VAL A 18 1.28 -1.57 -8.98
N ALA A 19 1.82 -1.83 -10.17
CA ALA A 19 2.49 -3.09 -10.47
C ALA A 19 3.76 -3.34 -9.63
N THR A 20 4.34 -2.31 -9.01
CA THR A 20 5.51 -2.45 -8.12
C THR A 20 5.14 -2.77 -6.67
N TRP A 21 3.85 -2.66 -6.32
CA TRP A 21 3.40 -2.97 -4.98
C TRP A 21 3.39 -4.47 -4.73
N THR A 22 3.67 -4.86 -3.49
CA THR A 22 3.80 -6.25 -3.08
C THR A 22 2.90 -6.56 -1.89
N THR A 23 2.45 -7.81 -1.80
CA THR A 23 1.67 -8.29 -0.66
C THR A 23 2.57 -8.90 0.39
N VAL A 24 2.26 -8.65 1.66
CA VAL A 24 2.86 -9.32 2.81
C VAL A 24 1.74 -9.98 3.59
N ASN A 25 1.71 -11.32 3.56
CA ASN A 25 0.78 -12.15 4.32
C ASN A 25 1.50 -12.74 5.54
N ASP A 26 0.76 -13.29 6.49
CA ASP A 26 1.26 -13.93 7.71
C ASP A 26 2.15 -15.16 7.41
N PRO A 27 3.47 -15.11 7.68
CA PRO A 27 4.34 -16.27 7.53
C PRO A 27 4.61 -16.98 8.88
N VAL A 28 4.34 -16.31 10.01
CA VAL A 28 4.71 -16.77 11.34
C VAL A 28 3.59 -17.66 11.89
N MET A 29 3.95 -18.85 12.39
CA MET A 29 3.06 -19.93 12.88
C MET A 29 2.30 -20.75 11.82
N GLY A 30 2.62 -20.62 10.52
CA GLY A 30 1.93 -21.38 9.45
C GLY A 30 0.64 -20.70 8.99
N GLY A 31 0.64 -19.37 9.03
CA GLY A 31 -0.41 -18.53 8.50
C GLY A 31 -0.86 -18.90 7.10
N MET A 32 -2.17 -18.80 6.84
CA MET A 32 -2.80 -19.22 5.57
C MET A 32 -3.56 -18.09 4.88
N SER A 33 -3.30 -16.82 5.24
CA SER A 33 -3.89 -15.72 4.47
C SER A 33 -3.22 -15.63 3.10
N ALA A 34 -4.05 -15.35 2.10
CA ALA A 34 -3.60 -15.16 0.73
C ALA A 34 -4.19 -13.86 0.22
N SER A 35 -3.33 -13.00 -0.33
CA SER A 35 -3.77 -11.75 -0.92
C SER A 35 -3.02 -11.46 -2.22
N ARG A 36 -3.59 -10.55 -3.01
CA ARG A 36 -3.02 -10.05 -4.25
C ARG A 36 -3.28 -8.56 -4.39
N ILE A 37 -2.44 -7.93 -5.19
CA ILE A 37 -2.61 -6.56 -5.66
C ILE A 37 -2.84 -6.61 -7.17
N THR A 38 -3.81 -5.84 -7.63
CA THR A 38 -4.13 -5.66 -9.05
C THR A 38 -4.47 -4.20 -9.31
N TYR A 39 -4.27 -3.72 -10.53
CA TYR A 39 -4.84 -2.44 -10.96
C TYR A 39 -6.28 -2.66 -11.47
N GLY A 40 -7.22 -1.84 -11.01
CA GLY A 40 -8.62 -1.93 -11.42
C GLY A 40 -9.45 -0.76 -10.90
N ASN A 41 -10.54 -0.43 -11.62
CA ASN A 41 -11.42 0.70 -11.27
C ASN A 41 -10.68 2.04 -11.13
N GLY A 42 -9.61 2.25 -11.89
CA GLY A 42 -8.80 3.46 -11.83
C GLY A 42 -7.82 3.53 -10.67
N GLY A 43 -7.62 2.45 -9.89
CA GLY A 43 -6.71 2.48 -8.75
C GLY A 43 -6.12 1.12 -8.35
N LEU A 44 -5.41 1.11 -7.22
CA LEU A 44 -4.92 -0.11 -6.57
C LEU A 44 -6.08 -0.90 -5.94
N VAL A 45 -6.23 -2.15 -6.35
CA VAL A 45 -7.16 -3.12 -5.75
C VAL A 45 -6.38 -4.14 -4.94
N PHE A 46 -6.56 -4.10 -3.62
CA PHE A 46 -6.04 -5.10 -2.69
C PHE A 46 -7.16 -6.08 -2.32
N SER A 47 -6.95 -7.38 -2.60
CA SER A 47 -7.98 -8.40 -2.38
C SER A 47 -7.38 -9.73 -1.92
N GLY A 48 -8.15 -10.53 -1.21
CA GLY A 48 -7.68 -11.80 -0.65
C GLY A 48 -8.58 -12.38 0.41
N THR A 49 -8.06 -13.40 1.10
CA THR A 49 -8.71 -14.07 2.22
C THR A 49 -7.78 -14.04 3.43
N ILE A 50 -8.32 -13.66 4.59
CA ILE A 50 -7.63 -13.77 5.88
C ILE A 50 -8.06 -15.07 6.55
N SER A 51 -7.09 -15.86 7.01
CA SER A 51 -7.37 -17.04 7.84
C SER A 51 -7.36 -16.66 9.32
N LEU A 52 -8.24 -17.26 10.12
CA LEU A 52 -8.20 -17.16 11.58
C LEU A 52 -7.50 -18.36 12.24
N GLU A 53 -7.08 -19.33 11.43
CA GLU A 53 -6.36 -20.51 11.89
C GLU A 53 -4.95 -20.12 12.39
N ASN A 54 -4.31 -21.01 13.17
CA ASN A 54 -2.97 -20.78 13.72
C ASN A 54 -2.80 -19.48 14.53
N ASN A 55 -3.86 -19.09 15.26
CA ASN A 55 -3.95 -17.91 16.12
C ASN A 55 -4.20 -16.58 15.39
N GLY A 56 -4.77 -16.64 14.19
CA GLY A 56 -5.13 -15.48 13.39
C GLY A 56 -4.16 -15.22 12.25
N GLY A 57 -4.58 -14.38 11.32
CA GLY A 57 -3.81 -14.03 10.14
C GLY A 57 -3.85 -12.55 9.84
N PHE A 58 -2.98 -12.11 8.95
CA PHE A 58 -2.97 -10.74 8.42
C PHE A 58 -2.60 -10.75 6.94
N ALA A 59 -3.05 -9.73 6.23
CA ALA A 59 -2.55 -9.40 4.91
C ALA A 59 -2.33 -7.89 4.82
N SER A 60 -1.27 -7.50 4.14
CA SER A 60 -0.92 -6.10 3.95
C SER A 60 -0.38 -5.87 2.54
N ALA A 61 -0.57 -4.65 2.03
CA ALA A 61 0.02 -4.18 0.80
C ALA A 61 1.17 -3.22 1.14
N ARG A 62 2.27 -3.32 0.41
CA ARG A 62 3.49 -2.54 0.63
C ARG A 62 3.95 -1.95 -0.70
N SER A 63 4.10 -0.63 -0.74
CA SER A 63 4.76 0.09 -1.83
C SER A 63 6.23 -0.31 -1.93
N PRO A 64 6.88 -0.16 -3.10
CA PRO A 64 8.33 -0.29 -3.19
C PRO A 64 9.03 0.71 -2.24
N GLN A 65 10.29 0.43 -1.89
CA GLN A 65 11.11 1.44 -1.24
C GLN A 65 11.42 2.57 -2.22
N ASP A 66 10.88 3.76 -1.95
CA ASP A 66 11.32 4.99 -2.56
C ASP A 66 12.40 5.64 -1.67
N PRO A 67 13.69 5.65 -2.09
CA PRO A 67 14.76 6.26 -1.30
C PRO A 67 14.61 7.79 -1.16
N ASP A 68 13.81 8.43 -2.00
CA ASP A 68 13.57 9.86 -1.99
C ASP A 68 12.40 10.27 -1.09
N ILE A 69 11.63 9.32 -0.54
CA ILE A 69 10.45 9.63 0.27
C ILE A 69 10.78 10.54 1.46
N GLY A 70 11.94 10.33 2.09
CA GLY A 70 12.41 11.18 3.20
C GLY A 70 12.77 12.60 2.77
N ARG A 71 13.27 12.79 1.54
CA ARG A 71 13.55 14.12 0.98
C ARG A 71 12.26 14.82 0.56
N LYS A 72 11.35 14.09 -0.10
CA LYS A 72 10.02 14.57 -0.52
C LYS A 72 9.16 15.00 0.68
N ALA A 73 9.26 14.29 1.80
CA ALA A 73 8.53 14.57 3.03
C ALA A 73 9.30 15.44 4.03
N ALA A 74 10.45 16.03 3.67
CA ALA A 74 11.26 16.80 4.60
C ALA A 74 10.47 18.00 5.17
N GLY A 75 10.36 18.05 6.50
CA GLY A 75 9.58 19.08 7.20
C GLY A 75 8.06 18.90 7.16
N ALA A 76 7.55 17.85 6.50
CA ALA A 76 6.13 17.52 6.52
C ALA A 76 5.67 17.15 7.94
N LYS A 77 4.49 17.65 8.33
CA LYS A 77 3.87 17.37 9.65
C LYS A 77 2.63 16.49 9.55
N SER A 78 2.21 16.13 8.34
CA SER A 78 1.01 15.36 8.05
C SER A 78 1.14 14.60 6.75
N LEU A 79 0.55 13.42 6.69
CA LEU A 79 0.28 12.67 5.46
C LEU A 79 -1.22 12.76 5.18
N ARG A 80 -1.60 12.83 3.90
CA ARG A 80 -3.00 12.79 3.49
C ARG A 80 -3.18 11.73 2.41
N VAL A 81 -4.28 10.99 2.52
CA VAL A 81 -4.75 10.08 1.48
C VAL A 81 -5.95 10.74 0.82
N HIS A 82 -5.92 10.79 -0.51
CA HIS A 82 -7.03 11.23 -1.34
C HIS A 82 -7.58 10.02 -2.08
N ALA A 83 -8.89 9.83 -2.05
CA ALA A 83 -9.64 8.77 -2.72
C ALA A 83 -10.98 9.31 -3.18
#